data_AF-A0A0S4KXE6-F1
#
_entry.id   AF-A0A0S4KXE6-F1
#
_cell.length_a   1.000
_cell.length_b   1.000
_cell.length_c   1.000
_cell.angle_alpha   90.00
_cell.angle_beta   90.00
_cell.angle_gamma   90.00
#
_symmetry.space_group_name_H-M   'P 1'
#
loop_
_entity.id
_entity.type
_entity.pdbx_description
1 polymer ?
#
loop_
_entity_poly.entity_id
_entity_poly.type
_entity_poly.pdbx_seq_one_letter_code
_entity_poly.pdbx_strand_id
1 'polypeptide(L)' 'MDISAGGCKIESDLMVAEGTTLECRIHVPGLDWPLRIDEATVRWTDGKTFGLRFSKISPQELEKLEAVLDDLEREA' A
#
# COMPACT_ATOMS: atom_id res chain seq x y z
N MET A 1 -2.49 2.60 -10.79
CA MET A 1 -2.34 2.64 -9.33
C MET A 1 -0.86 2.49 -9.03
N ASP A 2 -0.27 3.33 -8.19
CA ASP A 2 1.19 3.29 -7.91
C ASP A 2 1.43 2.41 -6.68
N ILE A 3 1.47 1.09 -6.89
CA ILE A 3 1.61 0.07 -5.85
C ILE A 3 2.62 -1.00 -6.29
N SER A 4 3.35 -1.55 -5.33
CA SER A 4 4.29 -2.64 -5.48
C SER A 4 4.26 -3.50 -4.23
N ALA A 5 4.97 -4.64 -4.24
CA ALA A 5 5.15 -5.48 -3.06
C ALA A 5 5.82 -4.73 -1.89
N GLY A 6 6.61 -3.67 -2.17
CA GLY A 6 7.36 -2.93 -1.15
C GLY A 6 6.67 -1.66 -0.63
N GLY A 7 5.57 -1.22 -1.23
CA GLY A 7 4.98 0.08 -0.91
C GLY A 7 4.03 0.61 -1.96
N CYS A 8 3.41 1.75 -1.66
CA CYS A 8 2.50 2.45 -2.56
C CYS A 8 2.53 3.96 -2.38
N LYS A 9 2.03 4.68 -3.38
CA LYS A 9 1.68 6.09 -3.28
C LYS A 9 0.25 6.24 -2.80
N ILE A 10 0.04 7.14 -1.85
CA ILE A 10 -1.27 7.55 -1.36
C ILE A 10 -1.53 9.00 -1.75
N GLU A 11 -2.76 9.28 -2.15
CA GLU A 11 -3.30 10.64 -2.25
C GLU A 11 -4.28 10.85 -1.08
N SER A 12 -4.13 11.96 -0.35
CA SER A 12 -4.92 12.27 0.84
C SER A 12 -4.94 13.77 1.10
N ASP A 13 -6.08 14.27 1.59
CA ASP A 13 -6.17 15.64 2.11
C ASP A 13 -5.51 15.79 3.49
N LEU A 14 -5.20 14.68 4.17
CA LEU A 14 -4.47 14.67 5.43
C LEU A 14 -2.97 14.79 5.15
N MET A 15 -2.34 15.81 5.74
CA MET A 15 -0.88 15.91 5.76
C MET A 15 -0.33 14.92 6.80
N VAL A 16 0.48 13.98 6.33
CA VAL A 16 1.17 13.00 7.18
C VAL A 16 2.67 13.29 7.12
N ALA A 17 3.35 13.36 8.27
CA ALA A 17 4.78 13.65 8.31
C ALA A 17 5.62 12.45 7.84
N GLU A 18 6.76 12.71 7.20
CA GLU A 18 7.76 11.68 6.93
C GLU A 18 8.21 10.98 8.23
N GLY A 19 8.45 9.67 8.14
CA GLY A 19 8.78 8.83 9.30
C GLY A 19 7.56 8.39 10.12
N THR A 20 6.36 8.90 9.84
CA THR A 20 5.13 8.41 10.48
C THR A 20 4.89 6.95 10.11
N THR A 21 4.57 6.14 11.11
CA THR A 21 4.20 4.74 10.95
C THR A 21 2.68 4.57 11.04
N LEU A 22 2.10 3.81 10.12
CA LEU A 22 0.67 3.58 9.96
C LEU A 22 0.36 2.09 9.78
N GLU A 23 -0.80 1.63 10.24
CA GLU A 23 -1.43 0.42 9.69
C GLU A 23 -2.15 0.80 8.39
N CYS A 24 -2.08 -0.02 7.35
CA CYS A 24 -2.77 0.23 6.09
C CYS A 24 -3.70 -0.93 5.71
N ARG A 25 -4.86 -0.58 5.14
CA ARG A 25 -5.83 -1.54 4.58
C ARG A 25 -6.12 -1.15 3.14
N ILE A 26 -5.70 -2.00 2.21
CA ILE A 26 -5.83 -1.74 0.78
C ILE A 26 -7.05 -2.49 0.28
N HIS A 27 -8.05 -1.74 -0.19
CA HIS A 27 -9.26 -2.32 -0.76
C HIS A 27 -9.04 -2.47 -2.27
N VAL A 28 -9.06 -3.71 -2.74
CA VAL A 28 -8.84 -4.06 -4.14
C VAL A 28 -10.16 -4.53 -4.73
N PRO A 29 -10.63 -3.97 -5.86
CA PRO A 29 -11.80 -4.48 -6.54
C PRO A 29 -11.66 -5.98 -6.85
N GLY A 30 -12.68 -6.78 -6.50
CA GLY A 30 -12.64 -8.23 -6.70
C GLY A 30 -12.07 -9.04 -5.53
N LEU A 31 -11.46 -8.40 -4.53
CA LEU A 31 -11.13 -9.06 -3.26
C LEU A 31 -12.26 -8.85 -2.25
N ASP A 32 -12.72 -9.95 -1.63
CA ASP A 32 -13.78 -9.89 -0.60
C ASP A 32 -13.33 -9.17 0.69
N TRP A 33 -12.02 -9.12 0.94
CA TRP A 33 -11.43 -8.57 2.15
C TRP A 33 -10.25 -7.66 1.81
N PRO A 34 -10.00 -6.56 2.56
CA PRO A 34 -8.86 -5.70 2.28
C PRO A 34 -7.54 -6.40 2.60
N LEU A 35 -6.51 -6.12 1.80
CA LEU A 35 -5.14 -6.49 2.13
C LEU A 35 -4.69 -5.71 3.36
N ARG A 36 -4.07 -6.40 4.32
CA ARG A 36 -3.61 -5.78 5.56
C ARG A 36 -2.10 -5.63 5.58
N ILE A 37 -1.65 -4.39 5.73
CA ILE A 37 -0.26 -4.04 6.03
C ILE A 37 -0.21 -3.65 7.51
N ASP A 38 0.46 -4.48 8.32
CA ASP A 38 0.57 -4.27 9.76
C ASP A 38 1.33 -2.98 10.09
N GLU A 39 2.37 -2.68 9.30
CA GLU A 39 3.20 -1.49 9.48
C GLU A 39 3.70 -0.95 8.14
N ALA A 40 3.44 0.33 7.89
CA ALA A 40 3.98 1.08 6.77
C ALA A 40 4.53 2.43 7.24
N THR A 41 5.67 2.84 6.70
CA THR A 41 6.32 4.10 7.08
C THR A 41 6.27 5.09 5.92
N VAL A 42 5.85 6.33 6.21
CA VAL A 42 5.92 7.43 5.25
C VAL A 42 7.38 7.74 4.92
N ARG A 43 7.74 7.64 3.63
CA ARG A 43 9.13 7.82 3.14
C ARG A 43 9.38 9.15 2.48
N TRP A 44 8.34 9.77 1.94
CA TRP A 44 8.39 11.09 1.31
C TRP A 44 6.98 11.68 1.32
N THR A 45 6.91 13.01 1.29
CA THR A 45 5.65 13.77 1.16
C THR A 45 5.77 14.80 0.04
N ASP A 46 4.73 14.94 -0.77
CA ASP A 46 4.64 15.91 -1.85
C ASP A 46 3.19 16.40 -2.00
N GLY A 47 2.91 17.60 -1.48
CA GLY A 47 1.58 18.20 -1.49
C GLY A 47 0.54 17.31 -0.79
N LYS A 48 -0.43 16.82 -1.59
CA LYS A 48 -1.49 15.90 -1.14
C LYS A 48 -1.13 14.43 -1.30
N THR A 49 0.12 14.13 -1.63
CA THR A 49 0.56 12.76 -1.85
C THR A 49 1.72 12.39 -0.95
N PHE A 50 1.81 11.11 -0.60
CA PHE A 50 2.93 10.58 0.15
C PHE A 50 3.21 9.14 -0.24
N GLY A 51 4.46 8.74 -0.12
CA GLY A 51 4.89 7.36 -0.38
C GLY A 51 5.01 6.58 0.91
N LEU A 52 4.46 5.37 0.90
CA LEU A 52 4.62 4.39 1.97
C LEU A 52 5.64 3.32 1.57
N ARG A 53 6.47 2.94 2.53
CA ARG A 53 7.19 1.65 2.50
C ARG A 53 6.48 0.69 3.43
N PHE A 54 6.17 -0.51 2.96
CA PHE A 54 5.65 -1.57 3.81
C PHE A 54 6.81 -2.13 4.65
N SER A 55 6.74 -1.92 5.95
CA SER A 55 7.76 -2.32 6.93
C SER A 55 7.41 -3.66 7.57
N LYS A 56 6.11 -3.98 7.68
CA LYS A 56 5.61 -5.26 8.18
C LYS A 56 4.33 -5.67 7.47
N ILE A 57 4.37 -6.85 6.88
CA ILE A 57 3.26 -7.54 6.23
C ILE A 57 3.37 -9.03 6.57
N SER A 58 2.25 -9.70 6.78
CA SER A 58 2.27 -11.15 6.99
C SER A 58 2.57 -11.88 5.67
N PRO A 59 3.19 -13.06 5.69
CA PRO A 59 3.44 -13.83 4.46
C PRO A 59 2.16 -14.10 3.66
N GLN A 60 1.06 -14.39 4.34
CA GLN A 60 -0.24 -14.65 3.69
C GLN A 60 -0.80 -13.41 2.99
N GLU A 61 -0.62 -12.22 3.58
CA GLU A 61 -1.03 -10.98 2.95
C GLU A 61 -0.10 -10.57 1.80
N LEU A 62 1.19 -10.91 1.89
CA LEU A 62 2.15 -10.70 0.81
C LEU A 62 1.83 -11.56 -0.42
N GLU A 63 1.53 -12.85 -0.23
CA GLU A 63 1.11 -13.74 -1.34
C GLU A 63 -0.14 -13.20 -2.06
N LYS A 64 -1.12 -12.68 -1.30
CA LYS A 64 -2.31 -12.06 -1.89
C LYS A 64 -1.98 -10.76 -2.63
N LEU A 65 -1.08 -9.94 -2.08
CA LEU A 65 -0.63 -8.71 -2.73
C LEU A 65 0.07 -9.01 -4.05
N GLU A 66 0.95 -10.02 -4.07
CA GLU A 66 1.63 -10.47 -5.30
C GLU A 66 0.62 -10.94 -6.34
N ALA A 67 -0.38 -11.75 -5.96
CA ALA A 67 -1.45 -12.17 -6.87
C ALA A 67 -2.24 -10.99 -7.45
N VAL A 68 -2.55 -9.98 -6.61
CA VAL A 68 -3.21 -8.76 -7.06
C VAL A 68 -2.34 -7.97 -8.05
N LEU A 69 -1.04 -7.87 -7.80
CA LEU A 69 -0.12 -7.16 -8.70
C LEU A 69 -0.03 -7.87 -10.05
N ASP A 70 0.05 -9.20 -10.06
CA ASP A 70 0.05 -10.01 -11.28
C ASP A 70 -1.24 -9.80 -12.11
N ASP A 71 -2.40 -9.72 -11.45
CA ASP A 71 -3.67 -9.47 -12.12
C ASP A 71 -3.73 -8.04 -12.68
N LEU A 72 -3.23 -7.04 -11.95
CA LEU A 72 -3.16 -5.64 -12.42
C LEU A 72 -2.24 -5.47 -13.63
N GLU A 73 -1.12 -6.19 -13.69
CA GLU A 73 -0.20 -6.17 -14.85
C GLU A 73 -0.83 -6.77 -16.11
N ARG A 74 -1.77 -7.70 -15.96
CA ARG A 74 -2.48 -8.33 -17.10
C ARG A 74 -3.58 -7.46 -17.69
N GLU A 75 -4.12 -6.52 -16.90
CA GLU A 75 -5.17 -5.59 -17.32
C GLU A 75 -4.62 -4.28 -17.93
N ALA A 76 -3.30 -4.05 -17.84
CA ALA A 76 -2.60 -2.86 -18.34
C ALA A 76 -2.18 -2.96 -19.81
#